data_AF-A0AB39R4S9-F1
#
_entry.id   AF-A0AB39R4S9-F1
#
_cell.length_a   1.000
_cell.length_b   1.000
_cell.length_c   1.000
_cell.angle_alpha   90.00
_cell.angle_beta   90.00
_cell.angle_gamma   90.00
#
_symmetry.space_group_name_H-M   'P 1'
#
loop_
_entity.id
_entity.type
_entity.pdbx_description
1 polymer ?
#
loop_
_entity_poly.entity_id
_entity_poly.type
_entity_poly.pdbx_seq_one_letter_code
_entity_poly.pdbx_strand_id
1 'polypeptide(L)'
;MATHACFTRFSRLVLVGVATATLGSCASSAGSAPATGHALTADGPPSAGVLGIPNAKIGTTWRFAFPLFVNDSKTTVRITSVRLDNVPAGAKIEGYPLYSMKDTNGYILGSLEGSKNTAGTRDMTKMPNYAGKPVVIRSHHDSGDYYFMAKVKIVGRITKHLSGCRVNYTQGSDKYTQKVRCEYALDMK
;
A
#
# COMPACT_ATOMS: atom_id res chain seq x y z
N MET A 1 -32.68 -36.54 -5.47
CA MET A 1 -33.39 -37.83 -5.35
C MET A 1 -32.77 -38.78 -6.35
N ALA A 2 -32.15 -39.86 -5.86
CA ALA A 2 -31.51 -40.87 -6.67
C ALA A 2 -32.53 -41.97 -7.01
N THR A 3 -32.51 -42.49 -8.24
CA THR A 3 -32.96 -43.86 -8.50
C THR A 3 -32.33 -44.44 -9.77
N HIS A 4 -31.91 -45.70 -9.61
CA HIS A 4 -31.28 -46.63 -10.54
C HIS A 4 -32.12 -46.96 -11.80
N ALA A 5 -31.47 -47.41 -12.89
CA ALA A 5 -31.37 -48.85 -13.21
C ALA A 5 -31.02 -49.15 -14.69
N CYS A 6 -30.19 -50.18 -14.85
CA CYS A 6 -30.22 -51.27 -15.85
C CYS A 6 -30.21 -50.95 -17.36
N PHE A 7 -29.14 -51.39 -18.06
CA PHE A 7 -29.32 -52.23 -19.25
C PHE A 7 -28.11 -53.16 -19.45
N THR A 8 -28.42 -54.42 -19.69
CA THR A 8 -27.52 -55.55 -19.91
C THR A 8 -26.96 -55.61 -21.34
N ARG A 9 -25.81 -56.31 -21.43
CA ARG A 9 -25.43 -57.32 -22.45
C ARG A 9 -24.54 -56.91 -23.65
N PHE A 10 -23.48 -57.73 -23.75
CA PHE A 10 -22.78 -58.27 -24.92
C PHE A 10 -21.56 -57.56 -25.54
N SER A 11 -20.56 -58.43 -25.70
CA SER A 11 -19.61 -58.53 -26.81
C SER A 11 -18.29 -57.79 -26.72
N ARG A 12 -17.27 -58.62 -26.42
CA ARG A 12 -15.91 -58.64 -26.96
C ARG A 12 -15.62 -57.58 -28.03
N LEU A 13 -14.72 -56.67 -27.69
CA LEU A 13 -13.69 -56.20 -28.61
C LEU A 13 -12.55 -55.62 -27.77
N VAL A 14 -11.50 -56.43 -27.64
CA VAL A 14 -10.18 -55.95 -27.22
C VAL A 14 -9.66 -55.13 -28.39
N LEU A 15 -9.68 -53.81 -28.25
CA LEU A 15 -9.00 -52.91 -29.16
C LEU A 15 -8.02 -52.08 -28.33
N VAL A 16 -6.75 -52.41 -28.51
CA VAL A 16 -5.59 -51.70 -27.97
C VAL A 16 -5.56 -50.33 -28.63
N GLY A 17 -6.14 -49.33 -27.96
CA GLY A 17 -6.05 -47.93 -28.33
C GLY A 17 -5.06 -47.23 -27.41
N VAL A 18 -3.89 -46.87 -27.95
CA VAL A 18 -2.86 -46.08 -27.27
C VAL A 18 -3.45 -44.71 -26.93
N ALA A 19 -3.84 -44.52 -25.67
CA ALA A 19 -4.23 -43.22 -25.15
C ALA A 19 -2.98 -42.38 -24.93
N THR A 20 -2.62 -41.54 -25.90
CA THR A 20 -1.69 -40.43 -25.69
C THR A 20 -2.34 -39.44 -24.74
N ALA A 21 -2.08 -39.60 -23.44
CA ALA A 21 -2.41 -38.63 -22.42
C ALA A 21 -1.58 -37.36 -22.66
N THR A 22 -2.18 -36.35 -23.30
CA THR A 22 -1.63 -35.00 -23.30
C THR A 22 -1.75 -34.45 -21.89
N LEU A 23 -0.65 -34.56 -21.13
CA LEU A 23 -0.46 -33.86 -19.88
C LEU A 23 -0.50 -32.36 -20.16
N GLY A 24 -1.70 -31.78 -20.03
CA GLY A 24 -1.88 -30.33 -19.97
C GLY A 24 -1.08 -29.80 -18.78
N SER A 25 0.12 -29.31 -19.05
CA SER A 25 0.91 -28.58 -18.07
C SER A 25 0.15 -27.30 -17.73
N CYS A 26 -0.60 -27.34 -16.62
CA CYS A 26 -1.00 -26.14 -15.91
C CYS A 26 0.30 -25.46 -15.44
N ALA A 27 0.87 -24.62 -16.31
CA ALA A 27 1.90 -23.70 -15.92
C ALA A 27 1.27 -22.71 -14.94
N SER A 28 1.31 -23.06 -13.66
CA SER A 28 1.12 -22.14 -12.56
C SER A 28 2.11 -21.01 -12.77
N SER A 29 1.64 -19.88 -13.28
CA SER A 29 2.43 -18.66 -13.40
C SER A 29 2.79 -18.23 -11.99
N ALA A 30 3.95 -18.69 -11.52
CA ALA A 30 4.59 -18.16 -10.34
C ALA A 30 4.81 -16.66 -10.63
N GLY A 31 3.95 -15.82 -10.06
CA GLY A 31 4.02 -14.38 -10.28
C GLY A 31 5.41 -13.89 -9.89
N SER A 32 6.19 -13.45 -10.87
CA SER A 32 7.50 -12.86 -10.65
C SER A 32 7.41 -11.74 -9.62
N ALA A 33 8.39 -11.67 -8.72
CA ALA A 33 8.48 -10.56 -7.78
C ALA A 33 8.47 -9.23 -8.56
N PRO A 34 7.83 -8.16 -8.02
CA PRO A 34 7.83 -6.86 -8.68
C PRO A 34 9.26 -6.40 -8.97
N ALA A 35 9.48 -5.84 -10.16
CA ALA A 35 10.76 -5.27 -10.53
C ALA A 35 11.07 -4.02 -9.69
N THR A 36 12.35 -3.62 -9.61
CA THR A 36 12.69 -2.33 -8.99
C THR A 36 12.23 -1.19 -9.89
N GLY A 37 11.46 -0.25 -9.32
CA GLY A 37 10.92 0.91 -10.01
C GLY A 37 11.71 2.19 -9.77
N HIS A 38 11.62 3.13 -10.72
CA HIS A 38 12.26 4.46 -10.67
C HIS A 38 11.36 5.59 -11.19
N ALA A 39 10.06 5.34 -11.36
CA ALA A 39 9.15 6.31 -11.99
C ALA A 39 8.73 7.45 -11.05
N LEU A 40 8.85 7.25 -9.73
CA LEU A 40 8.35 8.18 -8.73
C LEU A 40 9.48 8.97 -8.08
N THR A 41 9.32 10.26 -7.91
CA THR A 41 10.10 11.08 -6.96
C THR A 41 9.25 11.42 -5.75
N ALA A 42 9.90 11.89 -4.68
CA ALA A 42 9.25 12.23 -3.43
C ALA A 42 9.32 13.74 -3.21
N ASP A 43 8.19 14.36 -2.93
CA ASP A 43 8.07 15.80 -2.69
C ASP A 43 7.36 16.11 -1.35
N GLY A 44 7.46 17.36 -0.93
CA GLY A 44 6.94 17.88 0.32
C GLY A 44 7.85 17.65 1.53
N PRO A 45 7.51 18.21 2.70
CA PRO A 45 8.35 18.13 3.89
C PRO A 45 8.84 16.72 4.29
N PRO A 46 8.05 15.63 4.19
CA PRO A 46 8.55 14.31 4.54
C PRO A 46 9.57 13.69 3.55
N SER A 47 9.81 14.29 2.37
CA SER A 47 10.82 13.78 1.42
C SER A 47 12.25 14.21 1.77
N ALA A 48 12.41 15.39 2.37
CA ALA A 48 13.71 16.01 2.65
C ALA A 48 14.04 16.14 4.15
N GLY A 49 13.04 16.12 5.02
CA GLY A 49 13.19 16.34 6.46
C GLY A 49 12.70 15.19 7.33
N VAL A 50 12.74 15.44 8.65
CA VAL A 50 12.13 14.56 9.66
C VAL A 50 10.87 15.25 10.16
N LEU A 51 9.71 14.62 9.96
CA LEU A 51 8.48 15.10 10.59
C LEU A 51 8.44 14.61 12.05
N GLY A 52 8.75 15.52 12.97
CA GLY A 52 8.84 15.24 14.40
C GLY A 52 7.59 15.63 15.18
N ILE A 53 7.20 14.78 16.12
CA ILE A 53 6.19 15.08 17.13
C ILE A 53 6.86 15.10 18.50
N PRO A 54 6.88 16.27 19.17
CA PRO A 54 7.38 16.34 20.53
C PRO A 54 6.34 15.80 21.52
N ASN A 55 6.82 15.23 22.63
CA ASN A 55 5.99 14.72 23.72
C ASN A 55 5.02 13.60 23.29
N ALA A 56 5.49 12.70 22.43
CA ALA A 56 4.75 11.53 22.00
C ALA A 56 4.45 10.62 23.22
N LYS A 57 3.20 10.16 23.34
CA LYS A 57 2.73 9.39 24.51
C LYS A 57 2.26 7.99 24.11
N ILE A 58 2.60 7.00 24.93
CA ILE A 58 2.06 5.64 24.80
C ILE A 58 0.53 5.70 24.83
N GLY A 59 -0.11 4.91 23.98
CA GLY A 59 -1.57 4.85 23.83
C GLY A 59 -2.12 5.83 22.80
N THR A 60 -1.35 6.82 22.36
CA THR A 60 -1.79 7.76 21.31
C THR A 60 -1.61 7.19 19.90
N THR A 61 -2.47 7.64 18.98
CA THR A 61 -2.39 7.28 17.57
C THR A 61 -2.19 8.53 16.72
N TRP A 62 -1.11 8.51 15.96
CA TRP A 62 -0.75 9.56 15.02
C TRP A 62 -0.98 9.09 13.59
N ARG A 63 -1.32 10.02 12.71
CA ARG A 63 -1.30 9.83 11.26
C ARG A 63 -0.20 10.72 10.68
N PHE A 64 0.71 10.13 9.92
CA PHE A 64 1.81 10.82 9.25
C PHE A 64 1.68 10.72 7.76
N ALA A 65 1.69 11.84 7.05
CA ALA A 65 1.67 11.79 5.60
C ALA A 65 2.97 11.22 5.03
N PHE A 66 2.82 10.30 4.08
CA PHE A 66 3.90 9.95 3.16
C PHE A 66 4.26 11.17 2.32
N PRO A 67 5.49 11.27 1.81
CA PRO A 67 5.81 12.23 0.75
C PRO A 67 4.78 12.18 -0.37
N LEU A 68 4.57 13.30 -1.04
CA LEU A 68 3.84 13.27 -2.31
C LEU A 68 4.69 12.51 -3.32
N PHE A 69 4.08 11.55 -4.00
CA PHE A 69 4.76 10.81 -5.05
C PHE A 69 4.52 11.54 -6.36
N VAL A 70 5.58 12.06 -6.96
CA VAL A 70 5.53 12.75 -8.25
C VAL A 70 5.96 11.78 -9.33
N ASN A 71 5.17 11.64 -10.39
CA ASN A 71 5.50 10.77 -11.50
C ASN A 71 6.31 11.52 -12.57
N ASP A 72 7.62 11.30 -12.57
CA ASP A 72 8.55 11.93 -13.51
C ASP A 72 8.71 11.12 -14.81
N SER A 73 8.01 9.99 -14.93
CA SER A 73 8.02 9.19 -16.14
C SER A 73 7.05 9.71 -17.20
N LYS A 74 7.19 9.16 -18.42
CA LYS A 74 6.28 9.43 -19.55
C LYS A 74 5.02 8.55 -19.54
N THR A 75 4.84 7.70 -18.53
CA THR A 75 3.73 6.74 -18.49
C THR A 75 2.98 6.89 -17.18
N THR A 76 1.66 6.88 -17.27
CA THR A 76 0.78 6.89 -16.09
C THR A 76 1.14 5.76 -15.13
N VAL A 77 1.29 6.12 -13.86
CA VAL A 77 1.55 5.19 -12.77
C VAL A 77 0.26 4.95 -12.00
N ARG A 78 0.03 3.70 -11.55
CA ARG A 78 -1.03 3.37 -10.61
C ARG A 78 -0.42 2.83 -9.32
N ILE A 79 -0.35 3.68 -8.30
CA ILE A 79 0.13 3.25 -6.98
C ILE A 79 -0.90 2.30 -6.37
N THR A 80 -0.48 1.09 -6.06
CA THR A 80 -1.36 0.05 -5.50
C THR A 80 -1.25 -0.05 -3.99
N SER A 81 -0.09 0.29 -3.41
CA SER A 81 0.11 0.33 -1.97
C SER A 81 1.34 1.13 -1.58
N VAL A 82 1.35 1.61 -0.34
CA VAL A 82 2.52 2.19 0.33
C VAL A 82 2.72 1.53 1.68
N ARG A 83 3.95 1.55 2.18
CA ARG A 83 4.26 1.15 3.56
C ARG A 83 5.53 1.78 4.10
N LEU A 84 5.66 1.79 5.42
CA LEU A 84 6.92 2.05 6.10
C LEU A 84 7.76 0.78 6.15
N ASP A 85 9.05 0.91 5.84
CA ASP A 85 10.00 -0.20 5.87
C ASP A 85 10.58 -0.42 7.29
N ASN A 86 10.86 0.66 8.02
CA ASN A 86 11.43 0.61 9.37
C ASN A 86 10.41 1.13 10.38
N VAL A 87 9.94 0.24 11.25
CA VAL A 87 9.01 0.56 12.34
C VAL A 87 9.65 0.08 13.66
N PRO A 88 9.92 0.96 14.63
CA PRO A 88 10.48 0.57 15.92
C PRO A 88 9.47 -0.24 16.73
N ALA A 89 9.94 -1.13 17.62
CA ALA A 89 9.08 -2.03 18.40
C ALA A 89 8.02 -1.31 19.27
N GLY A 90 8.30 -0.07 19.69
CA GLY A 90 7.33 0.75 20.43
C GLY A 90 6.22 1.37 19.57
N ALA A 91 6.24 1.17 18.25
CA ALA A 91 5.23 1.64 17.32
C ALA A 91 4.52 0.47 16.64
N LYS A 92 3.20 0.60 16.46
CA LYS A 92 2.37 -0.34 15.71
C LYS A 92 1.71 0.39 14.56
N ILE A 93 1.88 -0.12 13.33
CA ILE A 93 1.11 0.36 12.19
C ILE A 93 -0.29 -0.25 12.24
N GLU A 94 -1.30 0.60 12.24
CA GLU A 94 -2.71 0.20 12.20
C GLU A 94 -3.32 0.30 10.80
N GLY A 95 -2.63 0.93 9.85
CA GLY A 95 -3.04 0.98 8.45
C GLY A 95 -2.38 2.10 7.66
N TYR A 96 -2.70 2.14 6.37
CA TYR A 96 -2.23 3.14 5.42
C TYR A 96 -3.43 3.83 4.74
N PRO A 97 -4.15 4.71 5.45
CA PRO A 97 -5.25 5.47 4.87
C PRO A 97 -4.82 6.32 3.67
N LEU A 98 -5.76 6.56 2.77
CA LEU A 98 -5.61 7.41 1.60
C LEU A 98 -6.63 8.54 1.65
N TYR A 99 -6.19 9.77 1.43
CA TYR A 99 -7.03 10.95 1.49
C TYR A 99 -6.95 11.78 0.21
N SER A 100 -8.06 12.43 -0.12
CA SER A 100 -8.18 13.41 -1.21
C SER A 100 -7.72 14.77 -0.72
N MET A 101 -6.81 15.43 -1.46
CA MET A 101 -6.40 16.80 -1.16
C MET A 101 -7.58 17.77 -1.17
N LYS A 102 -8.57 17.53 -2.04
CA LYS A 102 -9.78 18.37 -2.11
C LYS A 102 -10.59 18.29 -0.82
N ASP A 103 -10.86 17.09 -0.32
CA ASP A 103 -11.66 16.90 0.90
C ASP A 103 -10.87 17.35 2.15
N THR A 104 -9.54 17.21 2.09
CA THR A 104 -8.66 17.66 3.17
C THR A 104 -8.28 19.13 3.09
N ASN A 105 -8.78 19.87 2.09
CA ASN A 105 -8.40 21.25 1.77
C ASN A 105 -6.87 21.46 1.76
N GLY A 106 -6.17 20.58 1.05
CA GLY A 106 -4.71 20.54 0.95
C GLY A 106 -4.09 19.30 1.58
N TYR A 107 -2.76 19.30 1.60
CA TYR A 107 -1.94 18.19 2.07
C TYR A 107 -1.65 18.29 3.57
N ILE A 108 -2.22 17.38 4.37
CA ILE A 108 -2.08 17.38 5.83
C ILE A 108 -0.89 16.53 6.24
N LEU A 109 0.15 17.16 6.81
CA LEU A 109 1.40 16.49 7.18
C LEU A 109 1.26 15.51 8.35
N GLY A 110 0.44 15.87 9.34
CA GLY A 110 0.31 15.13 10.59
C GLY A 110 -1.03 15.38 11.28
N SER A 111 -1.53 14.37 11.98
CA SER A 111 -2.76 14.46 12.76
C SER A 111 -2.71 13.53 13.98
N LEU A 112 -3.16 14.02 15.13
CA LEU A 112 -3.36 13.24 16.34
C LEU A 112 -4.84 12.83 16.41
N GLU A 113 -5.11 11.53 16.45
CA GLU A 113 -6.49 11.04 16.58
C GLU A 113 -7.13 11.49 17.89
N GLY A 114 -8.37 11.97 17.79
CA GLY A 114 -9.14 12.43 18.95
C GLY A 114 -8.76 13.81 19.49
N SER A 115 -7.75 14.49 18.91
CA SER A 115 -7.46 15.87 19.29
C SER A 115 -8.51 16.82 18.72
N LYS A 116 -9.25 17.50 19.61
CA LYS A 116 -10.22 18.54 19.23
C LYS A 116 -9.61 19.94 19.23
N ASN A 117 -8.43 20.12 19.83
CA ASN A 117 -7.90 21.43 20.22
C ASN A 117 -6.42 21.68 19.82
N THR A 118 -5.80 20.81 19.01
CA THR A 118 -4.45 21.11 18.49
C THR A 118 -4.60 22.00 17.25
N ALA A 119 -4.29 23.30 17.41
CA ALA A 119 -4.31 24.27 16.32
C ALA A 119 -3.46 23.77 15.13
N GLY A 120 -4.00 23.91 13.91
CA GLY A 120 -3.36 23.42 12.69
C GLY A 120 -3.51 21.93 12.42
N THR A 121 -4.14 21.15 13.30
CA THR A 121 -4.40 19.72 13.05
C THR A 121 -5.86 19.50 12.64
N ARG A 122 -6.03 18.78 11.52
CA ARG A 122 -7.33 18.28 11.06
C ARG A 122 -7.59 16.93 11.73
N ASP A 123 -8.79 16.69 12.24
CA ASP A 123 -9.17 15.34 12.67
C ASP A 123 -9.41 14.44 11.44
N MET A 124 -8.37 13.70 11.07
CA MET A 124 -8.36 12.85 9.87
C MET A 124 -9.23 11.60 10.03
N THR A 125 -9.77 11.33 11.22
CA THR A 125 -10.71 10.20 11.44
C THR A 125 -12.09 10.49 10.86
N LYS A 126 -12.41 11.77 10.63
CA LYS A 126 -13.68 12.22 10.03
C LYS A 126 -13.60 12.40 8.53
N MET A 127 -12.41 12.27 7.94
CA MET A 127 -12.19 12.44 6.51
C MET A 127 -12.47 11.11 5.78
N PRO A 128 -13.07 11.12 4.58
CA PRO A 128 -13.25 9.91 3.79
C PRO A 128 -11.91 9.22 3.51
N ASN A 129 -11.83 7.93 3.80
CA ASN A 129 -10.66 7.10 3.51
C ASN A 129 -10.88 6.37 2.17
N TYR A 130 -10.03 6.66 1.19
CA TYR A 130 -10.10 6.10 -0.17
C TYR A 130 -9.20 4.88 -0.38
N ALA A 131 -8.60 4.34 0.69
CA ALA A 131 -7.69 3.22 0.59
C ALA A 131 -8.35 1.97 -0.01
N GLY A 132 -7.53 1.11 -0.64
CA GLY A 132 -7.98 -0.13 -1.28
C GLY A 132 -8.20 -0.05 -2.78
N LYS A 133 -8.13 1.14 -3.38
CA LYS A 133 -8.11 1.35 -4.83
C LYS A 133 -6.76 1.90 -5.28
N PRO A 134 -6.27 1.52 -6.48
CA PRO A 134 -5.06 2.12 -7.02
C PRO A 134 -5.22 3.64 -7.23
N VAL A 135 -4.20 4.41 -6.86
CA VAL A 135 -4.12 5.85 -7.10
C VAL A 135 -3.49 6.09 -8.45
N VAL A 136 -4.18 6.81 -9.32
CA VAL A 136 -3.68 7.19 -10.64
C VAL A 136 -2.87 8.47 -10.51
N ILE A 137 -1.63 8.44 -10.99
CA ILE A 137 -0.76 9.61 -11.10
C ILE A 137 -0.36 9.72 -12.57
N ARG A 138 -0.76 10.81 -13.23
CA ARG A 138 -0.49 11.00 -14.67
C ARG A 138 1.01 11.15 -14.90
N SER A 139 1.44 11.03 -16.15
CA SER A 139 2.82 11.31 -16.51
C SER A 139 3.15 12.81 -16.42
N HIS A 140 4.43 13.14 -16.58
CA HIS A 140 4.93 14.52 -16.71
C HIS A 140 4.81 15.38 -15.44
N HIS A 141 5.43 14.93 -14.34
CA HIS A 141 5.52 15.67 -13.07
C HIS A 141 4.17 15.91 -12.37
N ASP A 142 3.23 14.97 -12.50
CA ASP A 142 1.97 14.99 -11.73
C ASP A 142 2.18 14.36 -10.35
N SER A 143 1.56 14.92 -9.31
CA SER A 143 1.50 14.33 -7.96
C SER A 143 0.18 13.62 -7.68
N GLY A 144 -0.81 13.76 -8.57
CA GLY A 144 -2.18 13.28 -8.36
C GLY A 144 -2.94 14.06 -7.28
N ASP A 145 -4.21 13.69 -7.08
CA ASP A 145 -5.14 14.39 -6.18
C ASP A 145 -5.22 13.77 -4.76
N TYR A 146 -4.46 12.70 -4.51
CA TYR A 146 -4.53 11.91 -3.28
C TYR A 146 -3.16 11.74 -2.64
N TYR A 147 -3.15 11.57 -1.32
CA TYR A 147 -1.94 11.28 -0.56
C TYR A 147 -2.21 10.24 0.53
N PHE A 148 -1.19 9.41 0.78
CA PHE A 148 -1.25 8.37 1.79
C PHE A 148 -0.77 8.91 3.14
N MET A 149 -1.30 8.35 4.23
CA MET A 149 -0.72 8.50 5.56
C MET A 149 -0.42 7.13 6.18
N ALA A 150 0.53 7.05 7.11
CA ALA A 150 0.70 5.93 8.01
C ALA A 150 -0.10 6.20 9.29
N LYS A 151 -1.01 5.29 9.66
CA LYS A 151 -1.69 5.30 10.96
C LYS A 151 -0.83 4.53 11.96
N VAL A 152 -0.24 5.23 12.92
CA VAL A 152 0.78 4.73 13.85
C VAL A 152 0.29 4.87 15.29
N LYS A 153 0.08 3.74 15.97
CA LYS A 153 -0.18 3.70 17.41
C LYS A 153 1.11 3.53 18.19
N ILE A 154 1.31 4.36 19.21
CA ILE A 154 2.44 4.21 20.14
C ILE A 154 2.05 3.17 21.19
N VAL A 155 2.72 2.02 21.17
CA VAL A 155 2.46 0.89 22.05
C VAL A 155 3.55 0.69 23.11
N GLY A 156 4.67 1.40 22.99
CA GLY A 156 5.79 1.33 23.93
C GLY A 156 6.81 2.44 23.68
N ARG A 157 7.99 2.32 24.27
CA ARG A 157 9.07 3.29 24.10
C ARG A 157 9.57 3.31 22.65
N ILE A 158 9.62 4.50 22.05
CA ILE A 158 10.22 4.74 20.74
C ILE A 158 11.71 5.05 20.94
N THR A 159 12.56 4.24 20.33
CA THR A 159 14.03 4.36 20.44
C THR A 159 14.72 4.69 19.11
N LYS A 160 13.95 4.66 18.01
CA LYS A 160 14.40 4.97 16.64
C LYS A 160 13.26 5.62 15.88
N HIS A 161 13.59 6.40 14.86
CA HIS A 161 12.59 6.98 13.95
C HIS A 161 11.88 5.89 13.14
N LEU A 162 10.64 6.18 12.74
CA LEU A 162 10.03 5.46 11.63
C LEU A 162 10.66 5.96 10.33
N SER A 163 11.00 5.08 9.41
CA SER A 163 11.67 5.51 8.18
C SER A 163 11.52 4.55 7.01
N GLY A 164 11.84 5.06 5.82
CA GLY A 164 11.83 4.32 4.56
C GLY A 164 10.41 4.13 4.04
N CYS A 165 10.10 4.75 2.91
CA CYS A 165 8.80 4.65 2.30
C CYS A 165 8.89 3.75 1.08
N ARG A 166 8.17 2.63 1.12
CA ARG A 166 8.10 1.70 -0.01
C ARG A 166 6.76 1.86 -0.72
N VAL A 167 6.82 2.00 -2.03
CA VAL A 167 5.67 2.16 -2.91
C VAL A 167 5.64 1.00 -3.88
N ASN A 168 4.48 0.36 -3.99
CA ASN A 168 4.23 -0.59 -5.08
C ASN A 168 3.28 0.06 -6.07
N TYR A 169 3.58 -0.10 -7.35
CA TYR A 169 2.79 0.52 -8.41
C TYR A 169 2.82 -0.31 -9.68
N THR A 170 1.90 -0.01 -10.59
CA THR A 170 1.97 -0.50 -11.97
C THR A 170 2.23 0.63 -12.94
N GLN A 171 2.94 0.31 -14.02
CA GLN A 171 3.18 1.18 -15.16
C GLN A 171 2.98 0.32 -16.41
N GLY A 172 1.89 0.58 -17.14
CA GLY A 172 1.41 -0.40 -18.14
C GLY A 172 0.98 -1.71 -17.48
N SER A 173 1.46 -2.84 -18.00
CA SER A 173 1.23 -4.19 -17.47
C SER A 173 2.18 -4.57 -16.34
N ASP A 174 3.27 -3.82 -16.16
CA ASP A 174 4.38 -4.21 -15.31
C ASP A 174 4.17 -3.73 -13.87
N LYS A 175 4.65 -4.54 -12.92
CA LYS A 175 4.58 -4.29 -11.48
C LYS A 175 5.95 -3.90 -10.98
N TYR A 176 5.99 -2.81 -10.22
CA TYR A 176 7.20 -2.27 -9.65
C TYR A 176 7.08 -2.05 -8.15
N THR A 177 8.22 -2.15 -7.48
CA THR A 177 8.44 -1.69 -6.12
C THR A 177 9.55 -0.66 -6.13
N GLN A 178 9.31 0.50 -5.54
CA GLN A 178 10.29 1.55 -5.38
C GLN A 178 10.40 1.99 -3.92
N LYS A 179 11.62 2.28 -3.48
CA LYS A 179 11.86 2.91 -2.17
C LYS A 179 12.13 4.40 -2.39
N VAL A 180 11.50 5.23 -1.57
CA VAL A 180 11.81 6.65 -1.46
C VAL A 180 12.13 6.98 -0.01
N ARG A 181 12.89 8.06 0.18
CA ARG A 181 13.24 8.54 1.51
C ARG A 181 11.99 9.10 2.21
N CYS A 182 11.83 8.75 3.47
CA CYS A 182 10.95 9.43 4.41
C CYS A 182 11.36 9.08 5.84
N GLU A 183 11.09 9.99 6.77
CA GLU A 183 11.49 9.84 8.16
C GLU A 183 10.56 10.60 9.12
N TYR A 184 10.20 9.95 10.22
CA TYR A 184 9.27 10.48 11.24
C TYR A 184 9.81 10.23 12.64
N ALA A 185 9.87 11.28 13.43
CA ALA A 185 10.30 11.22 14.82
C ALA A 185 9.11 11.31 15.77
N LEU A 186 9.11 10.43 16.77
CA LEU A 186 8.14 10.40 17.86
C LEU A 186 8.92 10.54 19.16
N ASP A 187 9.11 11.77 19.62
CA ASP A 187 9.97 12.06 20.76
C ASP A 187 9.20 11.91 22.06
N MET A 188 9.56 10.89 22.83
CA MET A 188 8.99 10.62 24.14
C MET A 188 9.81 11.36 25.20
N LYS A 189 9.15 12.25 25.94
CA LYS A 189 9.73 12.85 27.14
C LYS A 189 9.47 11.97 28.36
#